data_AF-A0A3S4I7K6-F1
#
_entry.id   AF-A0A3S4I7K6-F1
#
_cell.length_a   1.000
_cell.length_b   1.000
_cell.length_c   1.000
_cell.angle_alpha   90.00
_cell.angle_beta   90.00
_cell.angle_gamma   90.00
#
_symmetry.space_group_name_H-M   'P 1'
#
loop_
_entity.id
_entity.type
_entity.pdbx_description
1 polymer ?
#
loop_
_entity_poly.entity_id
_entity_poly.type
_entity_poly.pdbx_seq_one_letter_code
_entity_poly.pdbx_strand_id
1 'polypeptide(L)' 'MVLIWALKGHGITLRSEWDVAQYIERGELVRVLPQWYQEANIWAVYTRRSSSSDRIKICIDFLTEHLAQCLPGGKAPGVL' A
#
# COMPACT_ATOMS: atom_id res chain seq x y z
N MET A 1 -11.25 -10.33 -4.55
CA MET A 1 -12.14 -10.94 -5.56
C MET A 1 -11.80 -10.55 -7.00
N VAL A 2 -11.30 -9.33 -7.29
CA VAL A 2 -10.91 -8.94 -8.68
C VAL A 2 -9.54 -9.49 -9.10
N LEU A 3 -8.56 -9.58 -8.19
CA LEU A 3 -7.21 -10.06 -8.51
C LEU A 3 -7.17 -11.47 -9.11
N ILE A 4 -8.02 -12.38 -8.64
CA ILE A 4 -8.06 -13.76 -9.14
C ILE A 4 -8.50 -13.84 -10.60
N TRP A 5 -9.24 -12.85 -11.11
CA TRP A 5 -9.63 -12.81 -12.52
C TRP A 5 -8.43 -12.44 -13.40
N ALA A 6 -7.61 -11.49 -12.95
CA ALA A 6 -6.37 -11.15 -13.65
C ALA A 6 -5.39 -12.32 -13.65
N LEU A 7 -5.21 -13.02 -12.52
CA LEU A 7 -4.38 -14.23 -12.42
C LEU A 7 -4.87 -15.37 -13.33
N LYS A 8 -6.18 -15.45 -13.59
CA LYS A 8 -6.78 -16.40 -14.54
C LYS A 8 -6.78 -15.91 -16.00
N GLY A 9 -6.21 -14.74 -16.28
CA GLY A 9 -6.15 -14.17 -17.63
C GLY A 9 -7.48 -13.58 -18.13
N HIS A 10 -8.41 -13.25 -17.24
CA HIS A 10 -9.72 -12.68 -17.61
C HIS A 10 -9.72 -11.14 -17.76
N GLY A 11 -8.56 -10.49 -17.71
CA GLY A 11 -8.44 -9.06 -17.98
C GLY A 11 -7.34 -8.36 -17.20
N ILE A 12 -7.38 -7.03 -17.22
CA ILE A 12 -6.44 -6.14 -16.55
C ILE A 12 -7.13 -5.54 -15.31
N THR A 13 -6.39 -5.35 -14.23
CA THR A 13 -6.87 -4.70 -13.00
C THR A 13 -5.89 -3.65 -12.51
N LEU A 14 -6.39 -2.55 -11.95
CA LEU A 14 -5.58 -1.61 -11.17
C LEU A 14 -5.44 -2.16 -9.74
N ARG A 15 -4.21 -2.33 -9.26
CA ARG A 15 -3.89 -2.80 -7.90
C ARG A 15 -2.71 -2.02 -7.34
N SER A 16 -2.65 -1.94 -6.02
CA SER A 16 -1.49 -1.45 -5.30
C SER A 16 -0.31 -2.40 -5.48
N GLU A 17 0.88 -1.84 -5.69
CA GLU A 17 2.11 -2.60 -5.94
C GLU A 17 2.42 -3.59 -4.83
N TRP A 18 2.25 -3.21 -3.56
CA TRP A 18 2.47 -4.08 -2.40
C TRP A 18 1.59 -5.34 -2.36
N ASP A 19 0.44 -5.32 -3.02
CA ASP A 19 -0.53 -6.43 -3.00
C ASP A 19 -0.24 -7.44 -4.12
N VAL A 20 0.37 -6.95 -5.21
CA VAL A 20 0.66 -7.77 -6.39
C VAL A 20 2.14 -8.08 -6.60
N ALA A 21 3.04 -7.49 -5.80
CA ALA A 21 4.49 -7.62 -5.92
C ALA A 21 4.95 -9.08 -6.09
N GLN A 22 4.54 -9.97 -5.19
CA GLN A 22 4.90 -11.39 -5.26
C GLN A 22 4.45 -12.10 -6.54
N TYR A 23 3.31 -11.70 -7.13
CA TYR A 23 2.80 -12.29 -8.36
C TYR A 23 3.55 -11.76 -9.58
N ILE A 24 3.97 -10.49 -9.54
CA ILE A 24 4.83 -9.90 -10.56
C ILE A 24 6.23 -10.53 -10.52
N GLU A 25 6.81 -10.69 -9.33
CA GLU A 25 8.11 -11.35 -9.12
C GLU A 25 8.11 -12.80 -9.63
N ARG A 26 7.01 -13.52 -9.44
CA ARG A 26 6.83 -14.90 -9.94
C ARG A 26 6.48 -14.98 -11.43
N GLY A 27 6.25 -13.85 -12.09
CA GLY A 27 5.82 -13.79 -13.48
C GLY A 27 4.36 -14.23 -13.73
N GLU A 28 3.56 -14.37 -12.67
CA GLU A 28 2.13 -14.68 -12.76
C GLU A 28 1.30 -13.46 -13.20
N LEU A 29 1.81 -12.25 -12.95
CA LEU A 29 1.27 -10.98 -13.43
C LEU A 29 2.36 -10.15 -14.12
N VAL A 30 1.94 -9.29 -15.04
CA VAL A 30 2.84 -8.34 -15.71
C VAL A 30 2.29 -6.92 -15.56
N ARG A 31 3.18 -5.95 -15.31
CA ARG A 31 2.81 -4.54 -15.27
C ARG A 31 2.51 -4.05 -16.69
N VAL A 32 1.29 -3.59 -16.89
CA VAL A 32 0.85 -2.95 -18.13
C VAL A 32 0.70 -1.45 -17.91
N LEU A 33 0.92 -0.65 -18.96
CA LEU A 33 0.75 0.81 -18.94
C LEU A 33 1.53 1.51 -17.80
N PRO A 34 2.86 1.34 -17.68
CA PRO A 34 3.64 1.82 -16.54
C PRO A 34 3.56 3.33 -16.31
N GLN A 35 3.25 4.11 -17.35
CA GLN A 35 3.08 5.56 -17.31
C GLN A 35 1.77 6.02 -16.63
N TRP A 36 0.81 5.12 -16.42
CA TRP A 36 -0.45 5.40 -15.72
C TRP A 36 -0.42 4.73 -14.35
N TYR A 37 -0.45 5.52 -13.29
CA TYR A 37 -0.45 5.01 -11.91
C TYR A 37 -1.32 5.88 -11.02
N GLN A 38 -1.73 5.31 -9.89
CA GLN A 38 -2.44 5.99 -8.83
C GLN A 38 -1.70 5.74 -7.52
N GLU A 39 -1.53 6.79 -6.71
CA GLU A 39 -0.95 6.66 -5.39
C GLU A 39 -1.86 5.83 -4.48
N ALA A 40 -1.26 4.87 -3.77
CA ALA A 40 -1.91 4.10 -2.73
C ALA A 40 -1.35 4.57 -1.37
N ASN A 41 -1.72 5.77 -0.94
CA ASN A 41 -1.22 6.32 0.33
C ASN A 41 -1.93 5.66 1.53
N ILE A 42 -1.18 5.38 2.59
CA ILE A 42 -1.70 4.90 3.88
C ILE A 42 -1.91 6.09 4.80
N TRP A 43 -3.03 6.13 5.52
CA TRP A 43 -3.36 7.22 6.44
C TRP A 43 -3.69 6.67 7.82
N ALA A 44 -3.12 7.28 8.86
CA ALA A 44 -3.50 7.01 10.23
C ALA A 44 -4.73 7.86 10.59
N VAL A 45 -5.87 7.22 10.84
CA VAL A 45 -7.12 7.90 11.20
C VAL A 45 -7.40 7.67 12.69
N TYR A 46 -7.50 8.75 13.46
CA TYR A 46 -7.77 8.72 14.89
C TYR A 46 -8.64 9.90 15.32
N THR A 47 -9.26 9.80 16.49
CA THR A 47 -10.13 10.87 17.00
C THR A 47 -9.31 12.06 17.51
N ARG A 48 -9.89 13.26 17.48
CA ARG A 48 -9.22 14.47 17.98
C ARG A 48 -8.85 14.42 19.47
N ARG A 49 -9.60 13.70 20.30
CA ARG A 49 -9.25 13.50 21.73
C ARG A 49 -8.05 12.56 21.91
N SER A 50 -7.83 11.67 20.96
CA SER A 50 -6.77 10.67 21.03
C SER A 50 -5.46 11.16 20.40
N SER A 51 -5.46 12.31 19.70
CA SER A 51 -4.25 12.91 19.10
C SER A 51 -3.19 13.34 20.11
N SER A 52 -3.58 13.60 21.36
CA SER A 52 -2.68 14.01 22.44
C SER A 52 -1.99 12.84 23.14
N SER A 53 -2.40 11.59 22.87
CA SER A 53 -1.84 10.42 23.57
C SER A 53 -0.49 10.04 23.01
N ASP A 54 0.55 10.03 23.85
CA ASP A 54 1.89 9.62 23.42
C ASP A 54 1.95 8.15 22.99
N ARG A 55 1.07 7.29 23.52
CA ARG A 55 0.96 5.90 23.06
C ARG A 55 0.54 5.80 21.60
N ILE A 56 -0.34 6.69 21.14
CA ILE A 56 -0.79 6.71 19.75
C ILE A 56 0.31 7.23 18.84
N LYS A 57 1.02 8.29 19.25
CA LYS A 57 2.18 8.79 18.50
C LYS A 57 3.23 7.72 18.32
N ILE A 58 3.68 7.08 19.41
CA ILE A 58 4.66 6.00 19.37
C ILE A 58 4.21 4.84 18.48
N CYS A 59 2.92 4.49 18.51
CA CYS A 59 2.37 3.45 17.64
C CYS A 59 2.40 3.87 16.15
N ILE A 60 2.01 5.11 15.85
CA ILE A 60 2.04 5.65 14.48
C ILE A 60 3.48 5.74 13.97
N ASP A 61 4.43 6.18 14.81
CA ASP A 61 5.85 6.27 14.47
C ASP A 61 6.40 4.88 14.14
N PHE A 62 6.14 3.89 15.00
CA PHE A 62 6.51 2.50 14.77
C PHE A 62 5.90 1.95 13.46
N LEU A 63 4.61 2.16 13.24
CA LEU A 63 3.94 1.69 12.02
C LEU A 63 4.48 2.38 10.78
N THR A 64 4.81 3.67 10.87
CA THR A 64 5.38 4.44 9.77
C THR A 64 6.74 3.88 9.36
N GLU A 65 7.62 3.64 10.33
CA GLU A 65 8.93 3.04 10.10
C GLU A 65 8.82 1.62 9.54
N HIS A 66 7.95 0.79 10.13
CA HIS A 66 7.78 -0.59 9.71
C HIS A 66 7.20 -0.70 8.29
N LEU A 67 6.18 0.10 7.97
CA LEU A 67 5.56 0.11 6.64
C LEU A 67 6.50 0.65 5.58
N ALA A 68 7.36 1.62 5.90
CA ALA A 68 8.39 2.11 4.98
C ALA A 68 9.41 1.02 4.59
N GLN A 69 9.68 0.06 5.48
CA GLN A 69 10.60 -1.05 5.22
C GLN A 69 9.96 -2.19 4.42
N CYS A 70 8.67 -2.46 4.65
CA CYS A 70 8.00 -3.63 4.06
C CYS A 70 7.23 -3.33 2.76
N LEU A 71 6.93 -2.06 2.46
CA LEU A 71 6.16 -1.70 1.28
C LEU A 71 7.06 -1.27 0.12
N PRO A 72 6.97 -1.91 -1.06
CA PRO A 72 7.65 -1.43 -2.25
C PRO A 72 7.12 -0.04 -2.62
N GLY A 73 8.03 0.92 -2.83
CA GLY A 73 7.70 2.30 -3.18
C GLY A 73 7.25 3.21 -2.03
N GLY A 74 7.44 2.79 -0.76
CA GLY A 74 7.02 3.52 0.43
C GLY A 74 7.56 4.95 0.50
N LYS A 75 6.71 5.94 0.17
CA LYS A 75 6.86 7.32 0.66
C LYS A 75 6.13 7.41 1.99
N ALA A 76 6.77 8.00 2.99
CA ALA A 76 6.21 8.14 4.32
C ALA A 76 4.78 8.75 4.25
N PRO A 77 3.81 8.23 5.04
CA PRO A 77 2.46 8.75 5.06
C PRO A 77 2.51 10.25 5.38
N GLY A 78 1.90 11.07 4.52
CA GLY A 78 1.78 12.50 4.74
C GLY A 78 0.99 12.73 6.01
N VAL A 79 1.65 13.19 7.07
CA VAL A 79 0.97 13.62 8.29
C VAL A 79 0.30 14.97 7.98
N LEU A 80 -1.03 14.99 7.97
CA LEU A 80 -1.84 16.21 8.07
C LEU A 80 -2.24 16.44 9.52
#